data_AF-Q2TWQ0-F1
#
_entry.id   AF-Q2TWQ0-F1
#
_cell.length_a   1.000
_cell.length_b   1.000
_cell.length_c   1.000
_cell.angle_alpha   90.00
_cell.angle_beta   90.00
_cell.angle_gamma   90.00
#
_symmetry.space_group_name_H-M   'P 1'
#
loop_
_entity.id
_entity.type
_entity.pdbx_description
1 polymer ?
#
loop_
_entity_poly.entity_id
_entity_poly.type
_entity_poly.pdbx_seq_one_letter_code
_entity_poly.pdbx_strand_id
1 'polypeptide(L)'
;MSYPPSGSTALSAPGKVLLTGGYLVLDRNYTGTVIALDARIHVIVQQLKRGHRRGASFSSVKGGPDTETVEDGSAVDDKEKEDVVVVRSPQFVNAIWEYGIQRCENGGGIKVIQRNDGRSNPFVETSLNYALTYISYVADSKDFGSLSVTILADTDYYSETAFSRVSESPGRFVNFGVPLHEAHKTGLGSSAALVTALVSSLVIHRTLQPDDLGASRDKLHNLAQAAHCAAQGKVGSGFDVAAAIYGSCLYRRFSPSILESVGDAGSPGFEERLFAVVEDADPKHPWDTECLDFGMRLPRGMQMVLCDVECGSNSPSMVKKVLEWRKQNQQEADLLWAALQSNNERLCLQLKQLAQSPDQESPEDFNDVRNLIQRSRNHLRSMTRKAGVPIEPRVQTELLDAVSAVDGVIGGVVPGAGGYDAIAVLIRDDQEVLKKLTELFKNWESKVEDDFGGKIGTVRLLGVRHGSDGVKNEVLDQYAGWL
;
A
#
# COMPACT_ATOMS: atom_id res chain seq x y z
N MET A 1 30.17 9.82 2.12
CA MET A 1 30.80 9.11 0.98
C MET A 1 29.67 8.62 0.09
N SER A 2 29.55 9.15 -1.12
CA SER A 2 28.53 8.72 -2.09
C SER A 2 28.96 7.40 -2.73
N TYR A 3 28.14 6.36 -2.57
CA TYR A 3 28.36 5.05 -3.19
C TYR A 3 27.97 5.08 -4.67
N PRO A 4 28.60 4.27 -5.55
CA PRO A 4 28.17 4.19 -6.94
C PRO A 4 26.75 3.62 -7.00
N PRO A 5 25.82 4.26 -7.75
CA PRO A 5 24.44 3.82 -7.83
C PRO A 5 24.36 2.41 -8.42
N SER A 6 23.52 1.57 -7.82
CA SER A 6 23.21 0.24 -8.38
C SER A 6 22.60 0.40 -9.78
N GLY A 7 22.99 -0.43 -10.75
CA GLY A 7 22.45 -0.34 -12.11
C GLY A 7 20.94 -0.66 -12.16
N SER A 8 20.45 -1.44 -11.21
CA SER A 8 19.04 -1.77 -11.02
C SER A 8 18.77 -2.15 -9.56
N THR A 9 17.59 -1.80 -9.05
CA THR A 9 17.10 -2.16 -7.71
C THR A 9 15.69 -2.70 -7.86
N ALA A 10 15.39 -3.83 -7.22
CA ALA A 10 14.03 -4.36 -7.13
C ALA A 10 13.63 -4.51 -5.66
N LEU A 11 12.44 -4.02 -5.33
CA LEU A 11 11.90 -4.06 -3.98
C LEU A 11 10.39 -4.22 -4.04
N SER A 12 9.83 -4.90 -3.04
CA SER A 12 8.40 -5.12 -2.94
C SER A 12 7.85 -4.76 -1.56
N ALA A 13 6.56 -4.45 -1.50
CA ALA A 13 5.83 -4.18 -0.26
C ALA A 13 4.48 -4.92 -0.26
N PRO A 14 4.06 -5.50 0.88
CA PRO A 14 2.85 -6.31 0.99
C PRO A 14 1.57 -5.48 1.06
N GLY A 15 0.44 -6.16 0.76
CA GLY A 15 -0.90 -5.70 1.13
C GLY A 15 -1.18 -5.88 2.61
N LYS A 16 -2.38 -5.53 3.04
CA LYS A 16 -2.74 -5.50 4.47
C LYS A 16 -4.20 -5.79 4.77
N VAL A 17 -4.42 -6.42 5.91
CA VAL A 17 -5.74 -6.65 6.52
C VAL A 17 -5.72 -6.12 7.95
N LEU A 18 -6.66 -5.23 8.28
CA LEU A 18 -6.90 -4.84 9.66
C LEU A 18 -7.86 -5.86 10.27
N LEU A 19 -7.32 -6.89 10.93
CA LEU A 19 -8.11 -8.00 11.50
C LEU A 19 -9.00 -7.50 12.64
N THR A 20 -8.50 -6.60 13.47
CA THR A 20 -9.26 -6.00 14.57
C THR A 20 -8.71 -4.61 14.89
N GLY A 21 -9.54 -3.76 15.50
CA GLY A 21 -9.23 -2.35 15.77
C GLY A 21 -9.70 -1.38 14.68
N GLY A 22 -10.65 -1.80 13.83
CA GLY A 22 -11.40 -0.87 12.96
C GLY A 22 -11.97 0.28 13.79
N TYR A 23 -11.83 1.51 13.30
CA TYR A 23 -12.14 2.77 14.00
C TYR A 23 -11.31 3.10 15.26
N LEU A 24 -10.83 2.10 16.00
CA LEU A 24 -9.88 2.31 17.12
C LEU A 24 -8.59 2.96 16.62
N VAL A 25 -8.03 2.46 15.51
CA VAL A 25 -6.78 2.97 14.90
C VAL A 25 -6.83 4.43 14.41
N LEU A 26 -7.98 5.10 14.52
CA LEU A 26 -8.09 6.54 14.24
C LEU A 26 -7.64 7.40 15.42
N ASP A 27 -7.60 6.83 16.62
CA ASP A 27 -7.30 7.48 17.89
C ASP A 27 -6.10 6.77 18.55
N ARG A 28 -5.06 7.56 18.86
CA ARG A 28 -3.77 7.06 19.35
C ARG A 28 -3.89 6.30 20.68
N ASN A 29 -4.93 6.54 21.47
CA ASN A 29 -5.13 5.83 22.73
C ASN A 29 -5.40 4.32 22.56
N TYR A 30 -5.69 3.89 21.33
CA TYR A 30 -6.07 2.52 21.02
C TYR A 30 -5.13 1.87 20.02
N THR A 31 -5.31 0.56 19.83
CA THR A 31 -4.45 -0.25 18.95
C THR A 31 -5.28 -1.05 17.95
N GLY A 32 -4.69 -1.42 16.83
CA GLY A 32 -5.25 -2.39 15.89
C GLY A 32 -4.28 -3.50 15.55
N THR A 33 -4.81 -4.68 15.25
CA THR A 33 -4.01 -5.83 14.78
C THR A 33 -4.03 -5.85 13.27
N VAL A 34 -2.87 -5.61 12.65
CA VAL A 34 -2.74 -5.52 11.19
C VAL A 34 -1.90 -6.68 10.68
N ILE A 35 -2.45 -7.48 9.78
CA ILE A 35 -1.76 -8.59 9.14
C ILE A 35 -1.30 -8.14 7.75
N ALA A 36 0.01 -8.23 7.51
CA ALA A 36 0.57 -8.10 6.17
C ALA A 36 0.19 -9.33 5.33
N LEU A 37 0.04 -9.13 4.02
CA LEU A 37 -0.35 -10.19 3.09
C LEU A 37 0.85 -10.72 2.31
N ASP A 38 0.73 -11.92 1.76
CA ASP A 38 1.73 -12.49 0.85
C ASP A 38 1.66 -11.90 -0.57
N ALA A 39 0.54 -11.29 -0.95
CA ALA A 39 0.40 -10.47 -2.15
C ALA A 39 1.15 -9.14 -2.02
N ARG A 40 1.98 -8.81 -3.02
CA ARG A 40 2.89 -7.66 -2.99
C ARG A 40 2.82 -6.79 -4.24
N ILE A 41 3.14 -5.51 -4.08
CA ILE A 41 3.51 -4.62 -5.19
C ILE A 41 5.02 -4.57 -5.28
N HIS A 42 5.53 -4.67 -6.51
CA HIS A 42 6.95 -4.73 -6.85
C HIS A 42 7.31 -3.50 -7.66
N VAL A 43 8.43 -2.88 -7.30
CA VAL A 43 8.99 -1.75 -8.03
C VAL A 43 10.43 -2.07 -8.38
N ILE A 44 10.73 -1.93 -9.68
CA ILE A 44 12.06 -2.09 -10.23
C ILE A 44 12.51 -0.74 -10.76
N VAL A 45 13.60 -0.21 -10.20
CA VAL A 45 14.22 1.05 -10.61
C VAL A 45 15.50 0.74 -11.37
N GLN A 46 15.67 1.31 -12.56
CA GLN A 46 16.85 1.13 -13.41
C GLN A 46 17.39 2.49 -13.86
N GLN A 47 18.71 2.67 -13.81
CA GLN A 47 19.34 3.86 -14.37
C GLN A 47 19.41 3.72 -15.91
N LEU A 48 18.85 4.69 -16.63
CA LEU A 48 18.98 4.76 -18.08
C LEU A 48 20.36 5.32 -18.46
N LYS A 49 21.08 4.61 -19.32
CA LYS A 49 22.41 5.05 -19.79
C LYS A 49 22.26 6.31 -20.65
N ARG A 50 23.02 7.37 -20.32
CA ARG A 50 23.16 8.56 -21.19
C ARG A 50 23.76 8.13 -22.53
N GLY A 51 22.95 8.05 -23.58
CA GLY A 51 23.44 7.75 -24.92
C GLY A 51 24.39 8.83 -25.42
N HIS A 52 25.69 8.52 -25.48
CA HIS A 52 26.65 9.23 -26.33
C HIS A 52 26.40 8.78 -27.77
N ARG A 53 25.64 9.56 -28.55
CA ARG A 53 25.72 9.44 -30.01
C ARG A 53 27.09 9.99 -30.42
N ARG A 54 28.07 9.11 -30.63
CA ARG A 54 29.29 9.43 -31.37
C ARG A 54 28.83 9.89 -32.76
N GLY A 55 28.95 11.19 -33.05
CA GLY A 55 28.76 11.72 -34.39
C GLY A 55 29.72 11.00 -35.34
N ALA A 56 29.18 10.25 -36.29
CA ALA A 56 29.94 9.68 -37.37
C ALA A 56 30.36 10.83 -38.29
N SER A 57 31.65 11.15 -38.29
CA SER A 57 32.27 12.07 -39.24
C SER A 57 32.31 11.43 -40.63
N PHE A 58 31.34 11.77 -41.47
CA PHE A 58 31.44 11.54 -42.91
C PHE A 58 32.32 12.62 -43.53
N SER A 59 33.51 12.22 -43.98
CA SER A 59 34.39 13.04 -44.81
C SER A 59 33.90 12.98 -46.26
N SER A 60 33.66 14.16 -46.85
CA SER A 60 33.60 14.29 -48.31
C SER A 60 34.37 15.53 -48.74
N VAL A 61 35.31 15.29 -49.67
CA VAL A 61 36.27 16.24 -50.23
C VAL A 61 35.69 16.86 -51.50
N LYS A 62 35.86 18.20 -51.64
CA LYS A 62 35.99 19.05 -52.86
C LYS A 62 35.57 20.48 -52.43
N GLY A 63 36.25 21.61 -52.63
CA GLY A 63 37.35 22.02 -53.50
C GLY A 63 36.96 23.35 -54.17
N GLY A 64 37.59 24.48 -53.81
CA GLY A 64 37.50 25.78 -54.52
C GLY A 64 37.43 27.04 -53.61
N PRO A 65 38.13 28.17 -53.91
CA PRO A 65 38.48 29.19 -52.92
C PRO A 65 37.66 30.50 -52.97
N ASP A 66 37.80 31.27 -51.89
CA ASP A 66 37.59 32.71 -51.69
C ASP A 66 36.15 33.26 -51.65
N THR A 67 35.67 33.60 -50.45
CA THR A 67 35.29 34.98 -50.06
C THR A 67 34.97 35.06 -48.57
N GLU A 68 35.63 35.99 -47.88
CA GLU A 68 35.38 36.34 -46.48
C GLU A 68 34.02 37.03 -46.32
N THR A 69 33.19 36.52 -45.40
CA THR A 69 32.26 37.31 -44.59
C THR A 69 32.05 36.61 -43.25
N VAL A 70 32.14 37.42 -42.20
CA VAL A 70 32.09 37.10 -40.76
C VAL A 70 30.63 37.14 -40.26
N GLU A 71 30.35 36.35 -39.20
CA GLU A 71 29.14 36.30 -38.35
C GLU A 71 27.87 35.69 -39.03
N ASP A 72 27.16 34.72 -38.47
CA ASP A 72 26.77 34.52 -37.07
C ASP A 72 26.65 33.00 -36.77
N GLY A 73 27.15 32.61 -35.60
CA GLY A 73 27.24 31.23 -35.15
C GLY A 73 25.88 30.66 -34.80
N SER A 74 25.56 29.53 -35.40
CA SER A 74 24.39 28.71 -35.13
C SER A 74 24.14 28.48 -33.63
N ALA A 75 23.22 29.25 -33.05
CA ALA A 75 22.56 28.92 -31.80
C ALA A 75 21.54 27.79 -32.04
N VAL A 76 22.03 26.57 -32.28
CA VAL A 76 21.17 25.38 -32.22
C VAL A 76 21.98 24.21 -31.67
N ASP A 77 21.43 23.63 -30.59
CA ASP A 77 21.70 22.30 -30.04
C ASP A 77 22.59 22.16 -28.79
N ASP A 78 22.36 23.02 -27.79
CA ASP A 78 22.52 22.68 -26.37
C ASP A 78 21.15 22.64 -25.68
N LYS A 79 20.24 21.77 -26.15
CA LYS A 79 19.19 21.29 -25.24
C LYS A 79 19.87 20.37 -24.24
N GLU A 80 20.24 20.92 -23.08
CA GLU A 80 20.55 20.13 -21.88
C GLU A 80 19.55 18.98 -21.84
N LYS A 81 20.05 17.73 -21.88
CA LYS A 81 19.19 16.55 -21.81
C LYS A 81 18.56 16.54 -20.42
N GLU A 82 17.37 17.13 -20.31
CA GLU A 82 16.61 17.15 -19.07
C GLU A 82 16.41 15.72 -18.58
N ASP A 83 16.69 15.49 -17.30
CA ASP A 83 16.50 14.19 -16.68
C ASP A 83 15.00 13.82 -16.70
N VAL A 84 14.72 12.58 -17.09
CA VAL A 84 13.36 12.05 -17.20
C VAL A 84 13.19 10.81 -16.34
N VAL A 85 12.01 10.66 -15.74
CA VAL A 85 11.58 9.43 -15.07
C VAL A 85 10.46 8.81 -15.88
N VAL A 86 10.70 7.63 -16.43
CA VAL A 86 9.68 6.85 -17.13
C VAL A 86 9.14 5.80 -16.17
N VAL A 87 7.86 5.91 -15.81
CA VAL A 87 7.16 4.94 -14.98
C VAL A 87 6.23 4.10 -15.84
N ARG A 88 6.28 2.79 -15.72
CA ARG A 88 5.44 1.86 -16.48
C ARG A 88 4.83 0.79 -15.59
N SER A 89 3.59 0.41 -15.88
CA SER A 89 2.94 -0.77 -15.30
C SER A 89 2.45 -1.69 -16.41
N PRO A 90 3.30 -2.61 -16.91
CA PRO A 90 3.06 -3.37 -18.14
C PRO A 90 1.87 -4.34 -18.07
N GLN A 91 1.31 -4.56 -16.88
CA GLN A 91 0.11 -5.38 -16.68
C GLN A 91 -1.17 -4.69 -17.17
N PHE A 92 -1.11 -3.39 -17.48
CA PHE A 92 -2.26 -2.58 -17.88
C PHE A 92 -2.00 -1.87 -19.21
N VAL A 93 -3.07 -1.71 -19.99
CA VAL A 93 -3.00 -1.05 -21.30
C VAL A 93 -2.67 0.43 -21.12
N ASN A 94 -1.65 0.90 -21.85
CA ASN A 94 -1.18 2.29 -21.87
C ASN A 94 -0.85 2.89 -20.49
N ALA A 95 -0.48 2.06 -19.52
CA ALA A 95 -0.05 2.51 -18.20
C ALA A 95 1.44 2.92 -18.21
N ILE A 96 1.73 4.03 -18.91
CA ILE A 96 3.05 4.62 -19.03
C ILE A 96 2.94 6.12 -18.69
N TRP A 97 3.82 6.59 -17.82
CA TRP A 97 3.92 8.00 -17.43
C TRP A 97 5.36 8.46 -17.60
N GLU A 98 5.55 9.51 -18.37
CA GLU A 98 6.85 10.14 -18.59
C GLU A 98 6.89 11.46 -17.84
N TYR A 99 7.82 11.60 -16.91
CA TYR A 99 7.95 12.79 -16.10
C TYR A 99 9.27 13.50 -16.35
N GLY A 100 9.23 14.82 -16.52
CA GLY A 100 10.41 15.67 -16.38
C GLY A 100 10.66 16.02 -14.92
N ILE A 101 11.93 16.14 -14.53
CA ILE A 101 12.32 16.57 -13.18
C ILE A 101 12.54 18.09 -13.18
N GLN A 102 11.87 18.79 -12.27
CA GLN A 102 12.06 20.22 -12.03
C GLN A 102 12.46 20.46 -10.58
N ARG A 103 13.58 21.16 -10.36
CA ARG A 103 13.95 21.65 -9.03
C ARG A 103 13.25 22.99 -8.77
N CYS A 104 12.59 23.09 -7.62
CA CYS A 104 11.89 24.29 -7.21
C CYS A 104 12.83 25.27 -6.51
N GLU A 105 12.57 26.57 -6.67
CA GLU A 105 13.33 27.64 -6.00
C GLU A 105 13.09 27.66 -4.49
N ASN A 106 13.93 28.40 -3.75
CA ASN A 106 13.77 28.66 -2.31
C ASN A 106 13.64 27.39 -1.45
N GLY A 107 14.37 26.33 -1.81
CA GLY A 107 14.30 25.05 -1.11
C GLY A 107 12.95 24.34 -1.24
N GLY A 108 12.22 24.59 -2.33
CA GLY A 108 10.93 23.94 -2.59
C GLY A 108 11.02 22.44 -2.93
N GLY A 109 12.22 21.88 -2.97
CA GLY A 109 12.47 20.49 -3.31
C GLY A 109 12.34 20.22 -4.80
N ILE A 110 11.84 19.03 -5.13
CA ILE A 110 11.70 18.52 -6.49
C ILE A 110 10.24 18.26 -6.81
N LYS A 111 9.84 18.71 -8.00
CA LYS A 111 8.58 18.34 -8.63
C LYS A 111 8.82 17.59 -9.92
N VAL A 112 8.01 16.57 -10.16
CA VAL A 112 7.96 15.89 -11.44
C VAL A 112 6.77 16.42 -12.23
N ILE A 113 6.96 16.69 -13.52
CA ILE A 113 5.93 17.19 -14.43
C ILE A 113 5.68 16.16 -15.50
N GLN A 114 4.46 15.65 -15.58
CA GLN A 114 4.09 14.70 -16.64
C GLN A 114 4.18 15.37 -18.02
N ARG A 115 4.89 14.71 -18.94
CA ARG A 115 5.16 15.19 -20.30
C ARG A 115 4.28 14.54 -21.37
N ASN A 116 3.89 13.29 -21.13
CA ASN A 116 3.07 12.55 -22.08
C ASN A 116 1.58 12.75 -21.79
N ASP A 117 0.76 12.67 -22.84
CA ASP A 117 -0.68 12.72 -22.74
C ASP A 117 -1.24 11.53 -21.95
N GLY A 118 -2.31 11.77 -21.20
CA GLY A 118 -3.00 10.72 -20.46
C GLY A 118 -3.40 11.13 -19.05
N ARG A 119 -4.04 10.21 -18.35
CA ARG A 119 -4.50 10.43 -16.98
C ARG A 119 -3.30 10.39 -16.02
N SER A 120 -3.16 11.43 -15.19
CA SER A 120 -2.13 11.46 -14.15
C SER A 120 -2.40 10.39 -13.08
N ASN A 121 -1.31 9.97 -12.43
CA ASN A 121 -1.36 9.08 -11.27
C ASN A 121 -0.82 9.82 -10.05
N PRO A 122 -1.69 10.43 -9.21
CA PRO A 122 -1.25 11.24 -8.07
C PRO A 122 -0.39 10.48 -7.06
N PHE A 123 -0.61 9.17 -6.89
CA PHE A 123 0.21 8.36 -5.98
C PHE A 123 1.64 8.21 -6.51
N VAL A 124 1.82 8.03 -7.82
CA VAL A 124 3.15 7.94 -8.43
C VAL A 124 3.83 9.31 -8.42
N GLU A 125 3.13 10.36 -8.85
CA GLU A 125 3.67 11.72 -8.92
C GLU A 125 4.12 12.23 -7.54
N THR A 126 3.26 12.11 -6.53
CA THR A 126 3.61 12.54 -5.16
C THR A 126 4.74 11.69 -4.57
N SER A 127 4.75 10.37 -4.81
CA SER A 127 5.85 9.52 -4.35
C SER A 127 7.19 9.95 -4.97
N LEU A 128 7.21 10.29 -6.26
CA LEU A 128 8.39 10.82 -6.94
C LEU A 128 8.82 12.16 -6.36
N ASN A 129 7.89 13.10 -6.16
CA ASN A 129 8.17 14.41 -5.56
C ASN A 129 8.86 14.27 -4.19
N TYR A 130 8.29 13.43 -3.31
CA TYR A 130 8.80 13.23 -1.95
C TYR A 130 10.13 12.47 -1.95
N ALA A 131 10.22 11.35 -2.67
CA ALA A 131 11.43 10.54 -2.70
C ALA A 131 12.61 11.28 -3.32
N LEU A 132 12.42 11.93 -4.48
CA LEU A 132 13.48 12.68 -5.14
C LEU A 132 13.91 13.88 -4.31
N THR A 133 12.98 14.60 -3.68
CA THR A 133 13.32 15.71 -2.76
C THR A 133 14.19 15.22 -1.61
N TYR A 134 13.79 14.14 -0.94
CA TYR A 134 14.57 13.59 0.17
C TYR A 134 15.96 13.13 -0.29
N ILE A 135 16.04 12.35 -1.38
CA ILE A 135 17.31 11.88 -1.98
C ILE A 135 18.22 13.05 -2.33
N SER A 136 17.67 14.09 -2.98
CA SER A 136 18.37 15.31 -3.34
C SER A 136 19.02 15.98 -2.14
N TYR A 137 18.29 16.05 -1.03
CA TYR A 137 18.72 16.70 0.19
C TYR A 137 19.80 15.88 0.91
N VAL A 138 19.63 14.57 1.06
CA VAL A 138 20.59 13.74 1.81
C VAL A 138 21.86 13.40 1.03
N ALA A 139 21.77 13.28 -0.30
CA ALA A 139 22.93 12.93 -1.13
C ALA A 139 23.68 14.16 -1.68
N ASP A 140 23.17 15.38 -1.45
CA ASP A 140 23.58 16.61 -2.14
C ASP A 140 23.69 16.43 -3.66
N SER A 141 22.87 15.53 -4.22
CA SER A 141 22.90 15.19 -5.64
C SER A 141 22.04 16.16 -6.42
N LYS A 142 22.64 16.79 -7.42
CA LYS A 142 21.94 17.67 -8.38
C LYS A 142 21.59 16.95 -9.69
N ASP A 143 22.15 15.77 -9.90
CA ASP A 143 21.97 14.96 -11.11
C ASP A 143 21.32 13.63 -10.70
N PHE A 144 20.12 13.37 -11.22
CA PHE A 144 19.46 12.08 -11.05
C PHE A 144 19.76 11.17 -12.24
N GLY A 145 20.14 11.72 -13.38
CA GLY A 145 20.07 11.02 -14.65
C GLY A 145 18.65 10.57 -14.96
N SER A 146 18.47 9.94 -16.11
CA SER A 146 17.17 9.39 -16.46
C SER A 146 16.92 8.03 -15.76
N LEU A 147 15.71 7.83 -15.26
CA LEU A 147 15.29 6.62 -14.54
C LEU A 147 14.19 5.89 -15.32
N SER A 148 14.22 4.56 -15.29
CA SER A 148 13.11 3.70 -15.70
C SER A 148 12.59 2.96 -14.48
N VAL A 149 11.29 3.11 -14.21
CA VAL A 149 10.60 2.52 -13.06
C VAL A 149 9.51 1.59 -13.58
N THR A 150 9.61 0.30 -13.27
CA THR A 150 8.58 -0.68 -13.60
C THR A 150 7.81 -1.07 -12.33
N ILE A 151 6.49 -0.97 -12.38
CA ILE A 151 5.59 -1.27 -11.27
C ILE A 151 4.73 -2.48 -11.64
N LEU A 152 4.85 -3.54 -10.84
CA LEU A 152 4.07 -4.78 -10.98
C LEU A 152 3.28 -5.04 -9.69
N ALA A 153 2.13 -5.66 -9.81
CA ALA A 153 1.32 -6.12 -8.69
C ALA A 153 1.04 -7.60 -8.87
N ASP A 154 1.13 -8.35 -7.76
CA ASP A 154 0.64 -9.72 -7.71
C ASP A 154 -0.84 -9.74 -8.13
N THR A 155 -1.24 -10.79 -8.83
CA THR A 155 -2.55 -10.91 -9.50
C THR A 155 -3.72 -10.56 -8.57
N ASP A 156 -3.63 -10.92 -7.29
CA ASP A 156 -4.70 -10.75 -6.32
C ASP A 156 -5.05 -9.28 -5.98
N TYR A 157 -4.22 -8.30 -6.33
CA TYR A 157 -4.57 -6.89 -6.12
C TYR A 157 -5.73 -6.40 -7.00
N TYR A 158 -6.01 -7.13 -8.08
CA TYR A 158 -7.01 -6.75 -9.07
C TYR A 158 -7.91 -7.92 -9.42
N SER A 159 -9.18 -7.63 -9.66
CA SER A 159 -10.14 -8.60 -10.17
C SER A 159 -9.71 -9.14 -11.53
N GLU A 160 -9.86 -10.45 -11.74
CA GLU A 160 -9.68 -11.06 -13.05
C GLU A 160 -10.54 -10.39 -14.13
N THR A 161 -9.97 -10.26 -15.32
CA THR A 161 -10.65 -9.79 -16.53
C THR A 161 -10.85 -10.95 -17.51
N ALA A 162 -11.69 -10.76 -18.52
CA ALA A 162 -11.83 -11.74 -19.60
C ALA A 162 -10.49 -12.05 -20.29
N PHE A 163 -9.59 -11.07 -20.37
CA PHE A 163 -8.26 -11.23 -20.94
C PHE A 163 -7.33 -12.05 -20.04
N SER A 164 -7.33 -11.80 -18.72
CA SER A 164 -6.46 -12.55 -17.79
C SER A 164 -6.87 -14.02 -17.65
N ARG A 165 -8.15 -14.36 -17.88
CA ARG A 165 -8.66 -15.76 -17.81
C ARG A 165 -8.23 -16.66 -18.97
N VAL A 166 -7.82 -16.09 -20.10
CA VAL A 166 -7.40 -16.87 -21.29
C VAL A 166 -5.94 -17.34 -21.17
N SER A 167 -5.17 -16.81 -20.22
CA SER A 167 -3.80 -17.23 -19.97
C SER A 167 -3.77 -18.56 -19.20
N GLU A 168 -3.42 -19.66 -19.88
CA GLU A 168 -3.44 -21.05 -19.36
C GLU A 168 -2.46 -21.35 -18.21
N SER A 169 -1.67 -20.36 -17.78
CA SER A 169 -0.89 -20.42 -16.54
C SER A 169 -0.75 -19.01 -15.97
N PRO A 170 -1.56 -18.56 -15.00
CA PRO A 170 -1.32 -17.30 -14.35
C PRO A 170 -0.05 -17.47 -13.52
N GLY A 171 1.07 -16.96 -14.03
CA GLY A 171 2.23 -16.70 -13.19
C GLY A 171 1.87 -15.71 -12.09
N ARG A 172 2.85 -15.38 -11.23
CA ARG A 172 2.68 -14.37 -10.18
C ARG A 172 2.09 -13.04 -10.69
N PHE A 173 2.42 -12.69 -11.93
CA PHE A 173 1.96 -11.51 -12.64
C PHE A 173 1.12 -11.93 -13.86
N VAL A 174 0.03 -11.21 -14.10
CA VAL A 174 -0.80 -11.35 -15.30
C VAL A 174 -0.99 -10.00 -15.99
N ASN A 175 -1.24 -10.04 -17.30
CA ASN A 175 -1.71 -8.87 -18.04
C ASN A 175 -3.24 -8.83 -17.95
N PHE A 176 -3.79 -7.71 -17.48
CA PHE A 176 -5.23 -7.54 -17.30
C PHE A 176 -5.94 -7.11 -18.59
N GLY A 177 -5.20 -6.68 -19.62
CA GLY A 177 -5.77 -6.29 -20.92
C GLY A 177 -6.70 -5.07 -20.87
N VAL A 178 -6.72 -4.35 -19.75
CA VAL A 178 -7.55 -3.16 -19.52
C VAL A 178 -6.68 -1.99 -19.05
N PRO A 179 -7.13 -0.74 -19.25
CA PRO A 179 -6.54 0.43 -18.60
C PRO A 179 -6.56 0.30 -17.07
N LEU A 180 -5.54 0.82 -16.38
CA LEU A 180 -5.42 0.72 -14.91
C LEU A 180 -6.64 1.28 -14.15
N HIS A 181 -7.32 2.28 -14.69
CA HIS A 181 -8.49 2.89 -14.05
C HIS A 181 -9.78 2.07 -14.21
N GLU A 182 -9.80 1.11 -15.12
CA GLU A 182 -10.89 0.14 -15.32
C GLU A 182 -10.63 -1.15 -14.53
N ALA A 183 -9.41 -1.38 -14.06
CA ALA A 183 -9.08 -2.53 -13.23
C ALA A 183 -9.67 -2.37 -11.82
N HIS A 184 -10.57 -3.27 -11.45
CA HIS A 184 -11.19 -3.28 -10.12
C HIS A 184 -10.18 -3.75 -9.06
N LYS A 185 -10.01 -2.95 -8.00
CA LYS A 185 -9.14 -3.27 -6.87
C LYS A 185 -9.88 -4.15 -5.86
N THR A 186 -9.19 -5.14 -5.31
CA THR A 186 -9.73 -6.10 -4.32
C THR A 186 -9.68 -5.62 -2.87
N GLY A 187 -9.28 -4.36 -2.64
CA GLY A 187 -9.27 -3.76 -1.29
C GLY A 187 -8.06 -4.10 -0.40
N LEU A 188 -7.03 -4.76 -0.94
CA LEU A 188 -5.83 -5.19 -0.19
C LEU A 188 -4.89 -4.06 0.28
N GLY A 189 -5.25 -2.79 0.04
CA GLY A 189 -4.38 -1.65 0.36
C GLY A 189 -3.34 -1.33 -0.72
N SER A 190 -3.72 -1.45 -2.00
CA SER A 190 -2.79 -1.28 -3.13
C SER A 190 -2.08 0.08 -3.18
N SER A 191 -2.71 1.17 -2.73
CA SER A 191 -2.08 2.50 -2.73
C SER A 191 -0.93 2.61 -1.73
N ALA A 192 -1.08 2.07 -0.52
CA ALA A 192 -0.03 2.06 0.49
C ALA A 192 1.14 1.19 0.05
N ALA A 193 0.87 -0.04 -0.42
CA ALA A 193 1.90 -0.92 -0.95
C ALA A 193 2.66 -0.27 -2.14
N LEU A 194 1.95 0.43 -3.03
CA LEU A 194 2.54 1.16 -4.16
C LEU A 194 3.48 2.28 -3.70
N VAL A 195 2.99 3.17 -2.84
CA VAL A 195 3.78 4.31 -2.35
C VAL A 195 4.99 3.80 -1.59
N THR A 196 4.81 2.83 -0.68
CA THR A 196 5.89 2.23 0.09
C THR A 196 6.96 1.60 -0.80
N ALA A 197 6.57 0.77 -1.76
CA ALA A 197 7.53 0.12 -2.66
C ALA A 197 8.25 1.14 -3.56
N LEU A 198 7.54 2.13 -4.09
CA LEU A 198 8.12 3.15 -4.97
C LEU A 198 9.10 4.05 -4.23
N VAL A 199 8.70 4.63 -3.10
CA VAL A 199 9.56 5.48 -2.27
C VAL A 199 10.79 4.69 -1.82
N SER A 200 10.60 3.49 -1.27
CA SER A 200 11.71 2.69 -0.74
C SER A 200 12.68 2.26 -1.82
N SER A 201 12.18 1.81 -2.99
CA SER A 201 13.04 1.42 -4.10
C SER A 201 13.89 2.59 -4.61
N LEU A 202 13.34 3.81 -4.71
CA LEU A 202 14.07 5.01 -5.14
C LEU A 202 15.14 5.43 -4.14
N VAL A 203 14.79 5.47 -2.85
CA VAL A 203 15.73 5.82 -1.78
C VAL A 203 16.87 4.80 -1.74
N ILE A 204 16.58 3.51 -1.69
CA ILE A 204 17.61 2.47 -1.69
C ILE A 204 18.47 2.51 -2.94
N HIS A 205 17.87 2.69 -4.12
CA HIS A 205 18.62 2.77 -5.37
C HIS A 205 19.71 3.86 -5.36
N ARG A 206 19.53 4.92 -4.56
CA ARG A 206 20.36 6.14 -4.58
C ARG A 206 21.19 6.37 -3.34
N THR A 207 20.69 6.03 -2.15
CA THR A 207 21.27 6.50 -0.89
C THR A 207 21.68 5.38 0.05
N LEU A 208 21.20 4.15 -0.15
CA LEU A 208 21.42 3.03 0.77
C LEU A 208 21.99 1.80 0.05
N GLN A 209 22.68 0.93 0.78
CA GLN A 209 22.91 -0.41 0.28
C GLN A 209 21.64 -1.25 0.51
N PRO A 210 21.38 -2.27 -0.33
CA PRO A 210 20.24 -3.17 -0.11
C PRO A 210 20.22 -3.78 1.29
N ASP A 211 21.39 -4.09 1.87
CA ASP A 211 21.50 -4.70 3.20
C ASP A 211 21.10 -3.74 4.34
N ASP A 212 21.05 -2.43 4.09
CA ASP A 212 20.67 -1.40 5.07
C ASP A 212 19.15 -1.23 5.19
N LEU A 213 18.35 -2.03 4.47
CA LEU A 213 16.90 -1.95 4.47
C LEU A 213 16.31 -2.04 5.88
N GLY A 214 16.82 -2.96 6.71
CA GLY A 214 16.36 -3.14 8.10
C GLY A 214 16.61 -1.91 8.97
N ALA A 215 17.82 -1.35 8.92
CA ALA A 215 18.20 -0.17 9.70
C ALA A 215 17.50 1.12 9.24
N SER A 216 17.02 1.14 8.00
CA SER A 216 16.38 2.31 7.40
C SER A 216 14.86 2.29 7.43
N ARG A 217 14.23 1.24 8.01
CA ARG A 217 12.78 1.06 8.01
C ARG A 217 12.02 2.27 8.53
N ASP A 218 12.47 2.89 9.61
CA ASP A 218 11.78 4.04 10.21
C ASP A 218 11.78 5.25 9.29
N LYS A 219 12.91 5.54 8.64
CA LYS A 219 13.01 6.62 7.64
C LYS A 219 12.13 6.34 6.42
N LEU A 220 12.15 5.10 5.94
CA LEU A 220 11.30 4.66 4.82
C LEU A 220 9.82 4.74 5.17
N HIS A 221 9.44 4.37 6.39
CA HIS A 221 8.09 4.55 6.92
C HIS A 221 7.69 6.00 6.94
N ASN A 222 8.49 6.88 7.56
CA ASN A 222 8.16 8.28 7.71
C ASN A 222 7.98 8.96 6.34
N LEU A 223 8.87 8.68 5.39
CA LEU A 223 8.79 9.21 4.03
C LEU A 223 7.60 8.65 3.24
N ALA A 224 7.37 7.33 3.28
CA ALA A 224 6.24 6.71 2.61
C ALA A 224 4.90 7.18 3.21
N GLN A 225 4.84 7.37 4.53
CA GLN A 225 3.66 7.84 5.24
C GLN A 225 3.35 9.30 4.89
N ALA A 226 4.37 10.17 4.84
CA ALA A 226 4.21 11.56 4.40
C ALA A 226 3.73 11.63 2.95
N ALA A 227 4.36 10.88 2.04
CA ALA A 227 3.98 10.83 0.63
C ALA A 227 2.56 10.29 0.41
N HIS A 228 2.18 9.23 1.15
CA HIS A 228 0.84 8.63 1.06
C HIS A 228 -0.25 9.58 1.57
N CYS A 229 -0.04 10.22 2.72
CA CYS A 229 -0.96 11.23 3.27
C CYS A 229 -1.17 12.39 2.28
N ALA A 230 -0.08 12.89 1.68
CA ALA A 230 -0.13 13.96 0.69
C ALA A 230 -0.88 13.52 -0.58
N ALA A 231 -0.60 12.33 -1.10
CA ALA A 231 -1.29 11.79 -2.28
C ALA A 231 -2.79 11.54 -2.02
N GLN A 232 -3.15 11.18 -0.79
CA GLN A 232 -4.54 10.98 -0.39
C GLN A 232 -5.28 12.31 -0.09
N GLY A 233 -4.54 13.40 0.10
CA GLY A 233 -5.08 14.72 0.46
C GLY A 233 -5.59 14.81 1.91
N LYS A 234 -5.19 13.87 2.78
CA LYS A 234 -5.55 13.86 4.21
C LYS A 234 -4.59 13.00 5.02
N VAL A 235 -4.49 13.29 6.32
CA VAL A 235 -3.76 12.43 7.25
C VAL A 235 -4.61 11.21 7.61
N GLY A 236 -4.28 10.07 7.00
CA GLY A 236 -4.88 8.76 7.24
C GLY A 236 -4.38 8.12 8.54
N SER A 237 -4.99 6.99 8.92
CA SER A 237 -4.60 6.24 10.13
C SER A 237 -3.16 5.73 10.10
N GLY A 238 -2.61 5.45 8.92
CA GLY A 238 -1.23 5.03 8.68
C GLY A 238 -0.94 3.53 8.83
N PHE A 239 -1.92 2.75 9.29
CA PHE A 239 -1.73 1.30 9.52
C PHE A 239 -1.42 0.51 8.25
N ASP A 240 -1.83 1.01 7.09
CA ASP A 240 -1.58 0.40 5.78
C ASP A 240 -0.12 0.59 5.33
N VAL A 241 0.43 1.79 5.48
CA VAL A 241 1.86 2.07 5.24
C VAL A 241 2.73 1.35 6.28
N ALA A 242 2.32 1.37 7.54
CA ALA A 242 3.00 0.64 8.61
C ALA A 242 3.11 -0.86 8.31
N ALA A 243 2.01 -1.52 7.91
CA ALA A 243 2.06 -2.92 7.52
C ALA A 243 2.93 -3.16 6.28
N ALA A 244 2.92 -2.23 5.32
CA ALA A 244 3.76 -2.32 4.13
C ALA A 244 5.27 -2.20 4.44
N ILE A 245 5.66 -1.47 5.49
CA ILE A 245 7.07 -1.34 5.90
C ILE A 245 7.50 -2.42 6.89
N TYR A 246 6.75 -2.57 7.98
CA TYR A 246 7.16 -3.39 9.12
C TYR A 246 6.63 -4.82 9.04
N GLY A 247 5.59 -5.06 8.26
CA GLY A 247 4.90 -6.35 8.19
C GLY A 247 3.75 -6.42 9.18
N SER A 248 3.40 -7.64 9.59
CA SER A 248 2.30 -7.87 10.53
C SER A 248 2.66 -7.28 11.91
N CYS A 249 1.85 -6.35 12.42
CA CYS A 249 2.15 -5.64 13.68
C CYS A 249 0.92 -5.30 14.53
N LEU A 250 1.16 -5.03 15.82
CA LEU A 250 0.21 -4.31 16.67
C LEU A 250 0.46 -2.83 16.41
N TYR A 251 -0.51 -2.19 15.79
CA TYR A 251 -0.38 -0.83 15.31
C TYR A 251 -1.02 0.17 16.27
N ARG A 252 -0.28 1.22 16.59
CA ARG A 252 -0.77 2.47 17.17
C ARG A 252 -0.41 3.63 16.26
N ARG A 253 -1.40 4.45 15.96
CA ARG A 253 -1.29 5.60 15.06
C ARG A 253 -0.40 6.71 15.63
N PHE A 254 0.34 7.39 14.76
CA PHE A 254 1.03 8.65 15.08
C PHE A 254 0.10 9.84 15.33
N SER A 255 0.59 10.82 16.08
CA SER A 255 -0.03 12.13 16.22
C SER A 255 -0.10 12.86 14.87
N PRO A 256 -1.30 13.23 14.36
CA PRO A 256 -1.44 13.87 13.04
C PRO A 256 -0.61 15.14 12.85
N SER A 257 -0.35 15.88 13.94
CA SER A 257 0.46 17.11 13.96
C SER A 257 1.88 16.93 13.42
N ILE A 258 2.43 15.71 13.43
CA ILE A 258 3.75 15.41 12.86
C ILE A 258 3.80 15.74 11.36
N LEU A 259 2.71 15.50 10.63
CA LEU A 259 2.65 15.68 9.18
C LEU A 259 1.99 17.00 8.74
N GLU A 260 1.31 17.70 9.65
CA GLU A 260 0.62 18.95 9.34
C GLU A 260 1.57 20.08 8.90
N SER A 261 2.83 20.04 9.36
CA SER A 261 3.84 21.07 9.11
C SER A 261 4.66 20.86 7.83
N VAL A 262 4.58 19.69 7.18
CA VAL A 262 5.39 19.37 5.99
C VAL A 262 5.08 20.33 4.83
N GLY A 263 3.80 20.59 4.59
CA GLY A 263 3.32 21.38 3.45
C GLY A 263 3.46 20.64 2.11
N ASP A 264 3.31 21.39 1.01
CA ASP A 264 3.29 20.83 -0.34
C ASP A 264 4.64 20.92 -1.05
N ALA A 265 4.92 19.95 -1.92
CA ALA A 265 6.08 19.99 -2.80
C ALA A 265 6.06 21.25 -3.69
N GLY A 266 7.20 21.95 -3.75
CA GLY A 266 7.35 23.24 -4.43
C GLY A 266 7.08 24.47 -3.55
N SER A 267 6.56 24.30 -2.33
CA SER A 267 6.44 25.42 -1.37
C SER A 267 7.81 25.77 -0.77
N PRO A 268 8.13 27.05 -0.49
CA PRO A 268 9.44 27.44 0.05
C PRO A 268 9.81 26.66 1.31
N GLY A 269 11.05 26.18 1.40
CA GLY A 269 11.59 25.39 2.52
C GLY A 269 11.01 23.98 2.67
N PHE A 270 10.30 23.45 1.68
CA PHE A 270 9.73 22.10 1.72
C PHE A 270 10.80 21.01 1.93
N GLU A 271 11.97 21.11 1.31
CA GLU A 271 13.02 20.08 1.42
C GLU A 271 13.56 19.92 2.84
N GLU A 272 13.77 21.04 3.55
CA GLU A 272 14.21 21.04 4.94
C GLU A 272 13.15 20.46 5.87
N ARG A 273 11.88 20.85 5.68
CA ARG A 273 10.75 20.33 6.48
C ARG A 273 10.54 18.84 6.25
N LEU A 274 10.59 18.39 4.99
CA LEU A 274 10.48 16.99 4.66
C LEU A 274 11.63 16.19 5.28
N PHE A 275 12.87 16.67 5.16
CA PHE A 275 14.02 16.04 5.79
C PHE A 275 13.84 15.93 7.31
N ALA A 276 13.45 17.02 7.98
CA ALA A 276 13.24 17.02 9.43
C ALA A 276 12.17 16.01 9.88
N VAL A 277 11.08 15.87 9.11
CA VAL A 277 10.04 14.88 9.40
C VAL A 277 10.50 13.46 9.13
N VAL A 278 11.26 13.21 8.06
CA VAL A 278 11.74 11.86 7.71
C VAL A 278 12.79 11.36 8.68
N GLU A 279 13.73 12.23 9.07
CA GLU A 279 14.80 11.94 10.02
C GLU A 279 14.39 12.05 11.50
N ASP A 280 13.11 12.33 11.77
CA ASP A 280 12.58 12.54 13.13
C ASP A 280 13.37 13.59 13.94
N ALA A 281 13.70 14.70 13.27
CA ALA A 281 14.57 15.74 13.80
C ALA A 281 13.81 16.92 14.45
N ASP A 282 12.47 16.94 14.41
CA ASP A 282 11.66 17.95 15.12
C ASP A 282 11.35 17.47 16.55
N PRO A 283 12.05 17.98 17.59
CA PRO A 283 11.81 17.55 18.96
C PRO A 283 10.44 17.96 19.52
N LYS A 284 9.71 18.86 18.84
CA LYS A 284 8.37 19.28 19.26
C LYS A 284 7.30 18.28 18.83
N HIS A 285 7.52 17.57 17.73
CA HIS A 285 6.59 16.60 17.17
C HIS A 285 7.34 15.32 16.77
N PRO A 286 7.93 14.60 17.73
CA PRO A 286 8.64 13.36 17.43
C PRO A 286 7.64 12.30 16.94
N TRP A 287 8.10 11.40 16.07
CA TRP A 287 7.32 10.26 15.64
C TRP A 287 6.98 9.37 16.83
N ASP A 288 5.68 9.23 17.06
CA ASP A 288 5.10 8.47 18.17
C ASP A 288 4.24 7.30 17.66
N THR A 289 4.47 6.87 16.41
CA THR A 289 3.90 5.62 15.88
C THR A 289 4.47 4.44 16.65
N GLU A 290 3.65 3.44 16.94
CA GLU A 290 4.14 2.17 17.47
C GLU A 290 3.72 1.04 16.53
N CYS A 291 4.72 0.34 15.99
CA CYS A 291 4.53 -0.85 15.17
C CYS A 291 5.23 -2.02 15.86
N LEU A 292 4.55 -2.61 16.84
CA LEU A 292 5.16 -3.65 17.65
C LEU A 292 5.04 -4.99 16.93
N ASP A 293 6.17 -5.56 16.52
CA ASP A 293 6.27 -6.97 16.15
C ASP A 293 6.24 -7.81 17.43
N PHE A 294 5.08 -8.39 17.72
CA PHE A 294 4.91 -9.31 18.84
C PHE A 294 5.09 -10.78 18.43
N GLY A 295 5.76 -11.04 17.30
CA GLY A 295 5.84 -12.35 16.69
C GLY A 295 4.50 -12.74 16.10
N MET A 296 3.82 -11.80 15.43
CA MET A 296 2.49 -12.02 14.87
C MET A 296 2.56 -12.97 13.66
N ARG A 297 2.75 -14.24 13.97
CA ARG A 297 2.48 -15.37 13.08
C ARG A 297 1.12 -15.92 13.50
N LEU A 298 0.34 -16.38 12.54
CA LEU A 298 -0.86 -17.13 12.90
C LEU A 298 -0.44 -18.41 13.65
N PRO A 299 -1.21 -18.83 14.66
CA PRO A 299 -0.99 -20.09 15.34
C PRO A 299 -0.87 -21.27 14.37
N ARG A 300 -0.11 -22.29 14.76
CA ARG A 300 0.01 -23.51 13.95
C ARG A 300 -1.38 -24.14 13.73
N GLY A 301 -1.68 -24.55 12.51
CA GLY A 301 -2.99 -25.11 12.16
C GLY A 301 -4.07 -24.05 11.93
N MET A 302 -3.72 -22.77 11.92
CA MET A 302 -4.61 -21.66 11.54
C MET A 302 -4.13 -21.01 10.24
N GLN A 303 -5.07 -20.71 9.34
CA GLN A 303 -4.84 -19.92 8.14
C GLN A 303 -5.84 -18.75 8.08
N MET A 304 -5.42 -17.62 7.51
CA MET A 304 -6.32 -16.54 7.10
C MET A 304 -6.57 -16.61 5.59
N VAL A 305 -7.83 -16.44 5.19
CA VAL A 305 -8.26 -16.25 3.81
C VAL A 305 -9.03 -14.95 3.67
N LEU A 306 -8.97 -14.36 2.48
CA LEU A 306 -9.76 -13.19 2.13
C LEU A 306 -10.84 -13.57 1.14
N CYS A 307 -12.02 -13.00 1.31
CA CYS A 307 -13.12 -13.20 0.38
C CYS A 307 -13.51 -11.84 -0.18
N ASP A 308 -13.36 -11.69 -1.48
CA ASP A 308 -13.81 -10.51 -2.19
C ASP A 308 -15.34 -10.51 -2.26
N VAL A 309 -15.91 -9.34 -2.02
CA VAL A 309 -17.35 -9.08 -2.01
C VAL A 309 -17.55 -8.00 -3.04
N GLU A 310 -18.13 -8.34 -4.19
CA GLU A 310 -18.32 -7.39 -5.28
C GLU A 310 -19.34 -6.33 -4.87
N CYS A 311 -18.86 -5.20 -4.33
CA CYS A 311 -19.67 -4.04 -3.99
C CYS A 311 -18.78 -2.79 -3.87
N GLY A 312 -19.11 -1.71 -4.57
CA GLY A 312 -18.35 -0.46 -4.49
C GLY A 312 -18.64 0.29 -3.19
N SER A 313 -17.64 0.43 -2.30
CA SER A 313 -17.76 1.22 -1.07
C SER A 313 -17.13 2.61 -1.20
N ASN A 314 -17.59 3.57 -0.36
CA ASN A 314 -16.99 4.90 -0.24
C ASN A 314 -16.60 5.19 1.22
N SER A 315 -15.55 4.52 1.68
CA SER A 315 -15.06 4.47 3.07
C SER A 315 -14.77 5.83 3.74
N PRO A 316 -14.27 6.90 3.05
CA PRO A 316 -14.03 8.21 3.67
C PRO A 316 -15.27 8.86 4.28
N SER A 317 -16.45 8.66 3.66
CA SER A 317 -17.71 9.22 4.16
C SER A 317 -18.15 8.56 5.47
N MET A 318 -17.85 7.26 5.63
CA MET A 318 -18.21 6.47 6.80
C MET A 318 -17.42 6.89 8.04
N VAL A 319 -16.09 7.04 7.90
CA VAL A 319 -15.22 7.46 9.00
C VAL A 319 -15.68 8.81 9.57
N LYS A 320 -15.97 9.78 8.71
CA LYS A 320 -16.46 11.10 9.14
C LYS A 320 -17.76 10.99 9.95
N LYS A 321 -18.73 10.19 9.48
CA LYS A 321 -20.01 10.01 10.16
C LYS A 321 -19.87 9.33 11.53
N VAL A 322 -19.02 8.31 11.64
CA VAL A 322 -18.77 7.62 12.92
C VAL A 322 -18.09 8.54 13.93
N LEU A 323 -17.10 9.34 13.50
CA LEU A 323 -16.43 10.31 14.38
C LEU A 323 -17.38 11.44 14.82
N GLU A 324 -18.25 11.90 13.92
CA GLU A 324 -19.28 12.89 14.26
C GLU A 324 -20.27 12.31 15.30
N TRP A 325 -20.74 11.08 15.09
CA TRP A 325 -21.57 10.38 16.07
C TRP A 325 -20.87 10.22 17.43
N ARG A 326 -19.58 9.82 17.44
CA ARG A 326 -18.78 9.70 18.68
C ARG A 326 -18.69 11.03 19.42
N LYS A 327 -18.50 12.14 18.70
CA LYS A 327 -18.45 13.49 19.29
C LYS A 327 -19.78 13.89 19.92
N GLN A 328 -20.90 13.51 19.30
CA GLN A 328 -22.25 13.83 19.79
C GLN A 328 -22.71 12.92 20.94
N ASN A 329 -22.13 11.71 21.05
CA ASN A 329 -22.56 10.67 21.99
C ASN A 329 -21.38 10.13 22.83
N GLN A 330 -20.52 11.02 23.32
CA GLN A 330 -19.22 10.68 23.92
C GLN A 330 -19.28 9.55 24.96
N GLN A 331 -20.14 9.68 25.98
CA GLN A 331 -20.20 8.68 27.05
C GLN A 331 -20.52 7.27 26.53
N GLU A 332 -21.48 7.15 25.61
CA GLU A 332 -21.86 5.88 25.02
C GLU A 332 -20.78 5.35 24.07
N ALA A 333 -20.19 6.23 23.27
CA ALA A 333 -19.14 5.87 22.34
C ALA A 333 -17.86 5.42 23.07
N ASP A 334 -17.49 6.08 24.17
CA ASP A 334 -16.30 5.73 24.96
C ASP A 334 -16.45 4.36 25.64
N LEU A 335 -17.64 4.03 26.14
CA LEU A 335 -17.92 2.67 26.63
C LEU A 335 -17.76 1.61 25.53
N LEU A 336 -18.24 1.90 24.32
CA LEU A 336 -18.12 1.00 23.18
C LEU A 336 -16.66 0.87 22.71
N TRP A 337 -15.90 1.97 22.65
CA TRP A 337 -14.47 1.99 22.31
C TRP A 337 -13.64 1.22 23.33
N ALA A 338 -13.89 1.43 24.63
CA ALA A 338 -13.20 0.71 25.70
C ALA A 338 -13.47 -0.81 25.64
N ALA A 339 -14.73 -1.20 25.38
CA ALA A 339 -15.08 -2.61 25.21
C ALA A 339 -14.39 -3.23 23.97
N LEU A 340 -14.38 -2.51 22.85
CA LEU A 340 -13.69 -2.93 21.62
C LEU A 340 -12.18 -3.07 21.85
N GLN A 341 -11.54 -2.10 22.48
CA GLN A 341 -10.11 -2.15 22.79
C GLN A 341 -9.78 -3.33 23.71
N SER A 342 -10.54 -3.52 24.79
CA SER A 342 -10.29 -4.64 25.71
C SER A 342 -10.44 -5.99 25.00
N ASN A 343 -11.42 -6.12 24.09
CA ASN A 343 -11.59 -7.33 23.29
C ASN A 343 -10.46 -7.51 22.27
N ASN A 344 -10.00 -6.44 21.64
CA ASN A 344 -8.87 -6.41 20.71
C ASN A 344 -7.57 -6.88 21.37
N GLU A 345 -7.25 -6.36 22.56
CA GLU A 345 -6.08 -6.77 23.34
C GLU A 345 -6.15 -8.25 23.74
N ARG A 346 -7.32 -8.72 24.19
CA ARG A 346 -7.53 -10.14 24.51
C ARG A 346 -7.36 -11.05 23.30
N LEU A 347 -7.87 -10.67 22.14
CA LEU A 347 -7.70 -11.43 20.89
C LEU A 347 -6.22 -11.51 20.51
N CYS A 348 -5.50 -10.40 20.57
CA CYS A 348 -4.07 -10.34 20.30
C CYS A 348 -3.27 -11.24 21.27
N LEU A 349 -3.58 -11.19 22.56
CA LEU A 349 -2.95 -12.04 23.57
C LEU A 349 -3.24 -13.53 23.33
N GLN A 350 -4.48 -13.88 22.99
CA GLN A 350 -4.85 -15.26 22.68
C GLN A 350 -4.08 -15.78 21.48
N LEU A 351 -4.06 -15.05 20.36
CA LEU A 351 -3.31 -15.45 19.16
C LEU A 351 -1.82 -15.64 19.48
N LYS A 352 -1.24 -14.76 20.30
CA LYS A 352 0.15 -14.87 20.74
C LYS A 352 0.40 -16.12 21.58
N GLN A 353 -0.47 -16.43 22.55
CA GLN A 353 -0.32 -17.62 23.39
C GLN A 353 -0.34 -18.91 22.58
N LEU A 354 -1.27 -19.01 21.61
CA LEU A 354 -1.38 -20.16 20.71
C LEU A 354 -0.16 -20.27 19.79
N ALA A 355 0.35 -19.15 19.26
CA ALA A 355 1.55 -19.15 18.43
C ALA A 355 2.83 -19.55 19.19
N GLN A 356 2.88 -19.34 20.51
CA GLN A 356 4.01 -19.67 21.38
C GLN A 356 3.95 -21.07 22.01
N SER A 357 2.81 -21.78 21.88
CA SER A 357 2.59 -23.09 22.52
C SER A 357 2.29 -24.20 21.50
N PRO A 358 3.18 -24.47 20.52
CA PRO A 358 2.90 -25.33 19.37
C PRO A 358 2.79 -26.84 19.67
N ASP A 359 3.14 -27.27 20.90
CA ASP A 359 3.29 -28.68 21.30
C ASP A 359 2.08 -29.25 22.09
N GLN A 360 0.98 -28.49 22.25
CA GLN A 360 -0.26 -29.08 22.78
C GLN A 360 -0.91 -29.97 21.71
N GLU A 361 -0.75 -31.30 21.81
CA GLU A 361 -1.27 -32.33 20.90
C GLU A 361 -2.82 -32.40 20.77
N SER A 362 -3.55 -31.44 21.32
CA SER A 362 -5.01 -31.38 21.15
C SER A 362 -5.36 -30.58 19.90
N PRO A 363 -6.40 -30.95 19.13
CA PRO A 363 -6.97 -30.05 18.15
C PRO A 363 -7.54 -28.85 18.92
N GLU A 364 -6.77 -27.77 19.04
CA GLU A 364 -7.27 -26.53 19.60
C GLU A 364 -8.46 -26.11 18.73
N ASP A 365 -9.67 -26.16 19.30
CA ASP A 365 -10.89 -25.80 18.58
C ASP A 365 -10.98 -24.29 18.32
N PHE A 366 -9.92 -23.54 18.65
CA PHE A 366 -9.81 -22.07 18.53
C PHE A 366 -11.04 -21.34 19.11
N ASN A 367 -11.75 -21.96 20.07
CA ASN A 367 -13.05 -21.48 20.56
C ASN A 367 -12.95 -20.11 21.24
N ASP A 368 -11.86 -19.84 21.94
CA ASP A 368 -11.63 -18.52 22.54
C ASP A 368 -11.43 -17.45 21.47
N VAL A 369 -10.70 -17.76 20.39
CA VAL A 369 -10.52 -16.88 19.23
C VAL A 369 -11.88 -16.64 18.55
N ARG A 370 -12.67 -17.70 18.31
CA ARG A 370 -14.04 -17.62 17.77
C ARG A 370 -14.91 -16.69 18.61
N ASN A 371 -14.92 -16.88 19.93
CA ASN A 371 -15.71 -16.08 20.86
C ASN A 371 -15.29 -14.60 20.87
N LEU A 372 -13.98 -14.32 20.83
CA LEU A 372 -13.45 -12.97 20.78
C LEU A 372 -13.77 -12.28 19.44
N ILE A 373 -13.68 -12.98 18.31
CA ILE A 373 -14.10 -12.46 17.00
C ILE A 373 -15.60 -12.14 17.02
N GLN A 374 -16.44 -13.05 17.53
CA GLN A 374 -17.88 -12.81 17.62
C GLN A 374 -18.22 -11.60 18.50
N ARG A 375 -17.47 -11.39 19.60
CA ARG A 375 -17.60 -10.19 20.43
C ARG A 375 -17.22 -8.92 19.67
N SER A 376 -16.10 -8.92 18.93
CA SER A 376 -15.73 -7.79 18.06
C SER A 376 -16.85 -7.44 17.08
N ARG A 377 -17.40 -8.45 16.37
CA ARG A 377 -18.54 -8.27 15.47
C ARG A 377 -19.77 -7.70 16.18
N ASN A 378 -20.11 -8.19 17.37
CA ASN A 378 -21.23 -7.66 18.15
C ASN A 378 -21.06 -6.17 18.47
N HIS A 379 -19.85 -5.74 18.84
CA HIS A 379 -19.55 -4.34 19.07
C HIS A 379 -19.60 -3.50 17.79
N LEU A 380 -19.06 -3.99 16.66
CA LEU A 380 -19.13 -3.29 15.37
C LEU A 380 -20.56 -3.17 14.83
N ARG A 381 -21.40 -4.21 15.01
CA ARG A 381 -22.85 -4.14 14.71
C ARG A 381 -23.59 -3.17 15.64
N SER A 382 -23.19 -3.08 16.91
CA SER A 382 -23.70 -2.04 17.82
C SER A 382 -23.33 -0.65 17.31
N MET A 383 -22.07 -0.45 16.90
CA MET A 383 -21.59 0.81 16.30
C MET A 383 -22.36 1.15 15.01
N THR A 384 -22.60 0.16 14.15
CA THR A 384 -23.38 0.29 12.92
C THR A 384 -24.76 0.90 13.20
N ARG A 385 -25.50 0.30 14.13
CA ARG A 385 -26.86 0.76 14.50
C ARG A 385 -26.85 2.14 15.14
N LYS A 386 -25.90 2.41 16.05
CA LYS A 386 -25.84 3.67 16.79
C LYS A 386 -25.40 4.84 15.93
N ALA A 387 -24.39 4.63 15.08
CA ALA A 387 -23.87 5.67 14.19
C ALA A 387 -24.68 5.83 12.89
N GLY A 388 -25.53 4.87 12.54
CA GLY A 388 -26.24 4.87 11.25
C GLY A 388 -25.27 4.77 10.07
N VAL A 389 -24.21 3.97 10.20
CA VAL A 389 -23.15 3.79 9.21
C VAL A 389 -22.97 2.30 8.95
N PRO A 390 -22.90 1.83 7.69
CA PRO A 390 -22.82 0.40 7.36
C PRO A 390 -21.43 -0.18 7.65
N ILE A 391 -21.02 -0.29 8.93
CA ILE A 391 -19.72 -0.87 9.31
C ILE A 391 -19.75 -2.39 9.11
N GLU A 392 -20.71 -3.06 9.75
CA GLU A 392 -21.10 -4.45 9.47
C GLU A 392 -22.62 -4.46 9.23
N PRO A 393 -23.06 -4.10 8.01
CA PRO A 393 -24.47 -4.09 7.62
C PRO A 393 -25.06 -5.51 7.61
N ARG A 394 -26.39 -5.62 7.47
CA ARG A 394 -27.11 -6.90 7.60
C ARG A 394 -26.68 -7.94 6.59
N VAL A 395 -26.47 -7.56 5.34
CA VAL A 395 -26.02 -8.49 4.30
C VAL A 395 -24.63 -9.06 4.62
N GLN A 396 -23.70 -8.25 5.14
CA GLN A 396 -22.38 -8.72 5.57
C GLN A 396 -22.47 -9.55 6.86
N THR A 397 -23.39 -9.21 7.75
CA THR A 397 -23.70 -10.01 8.94
C THR A 397 -24.18 -11.40 8.53
N GLU A 398 -25.13 -11.50 7.59
CA GLU A 398 -25.65 -12.76 7.07
C GLU A 398 -24.54 -13.61 6.44
N LEU A 399 -23.70 -12.99 5.60
CA LEU A 399 -22.55 -13.65 4.99
C LEU A 399 -21.58 -14.21 6.03
N LEU A 400 -21.17 -13.37 6.99
CA LEU A 400 -20.23 -13.79 8.02
C LEU A 400 -20.83 -14.84 8.98
N ASP A 401 -22.13 -14.81 9.24
CA ASP A 401 -22.83 -15.82 10.05
C ASP A 401 -22.88 -17.17 9.32
N ALA A 402 -23.18 -17.17 8.01
CA ALA A 402 -23.15 -18.39 7.20
C ALA A 402 -21.73 -18.97 7.05
N VAL A 403 -20.73 -18.12 6.82
CA VAL A 403 -19.31 -18.51 6.79
C VAL A 403 -18.90 -19.10 8.14
N SER A 404 -19.27 -18.47 9.25
CA SER A 404 -18.91 -18.94 10.60
C SER A 404 -19.56 -20.27 10.98
N ALA A 405 -20.64 -20.66 10.30
CA ALA A 405 -21.32 -21.95 10.50
C ALA A 405 -20.65 -23.12 9.76
N VAL A 406 -19.72 -22.83 8.84
CA VAL A 406 -18.96 -23.89 8.15
C VAL A 406 -17.97 -24.53 9.12
N ASP A 407 -18.04 -25.85 9.23
CA ASP A 407 -17.13 -26.64 10.05
C ASP A 407 -15.66 -26.42 9.63
N GLY A 408 -14.81 -26.09 10.60
CA GLY A 408 -13.42 -25.68 10.42
C GLY A 408 -13.18 -24.17 10.27
N VAL A 409 -14.22 -23.34 10.11
CA VAL A 409 -14.09 -21.88 10.18
C VAL A 409 -14.02 -21.44 11.64
N ILE A 410 -13.03 -20.63 11.98
CA ILE A 410 -12.78 -20.12 13.34
C ILE A 410 -13.57 -18.81 13.56
N GLY A 411 -13.60 -17.93 12.55
CA GLY A 411 -14.39 -16.71 12.58
C GLY A 411 -14.00 -15.76 11.46
N GLY A 412 -14.88 -14.83 11.12
CA GLY A 412 -14.62 -13.81 10.11
C GLY A 412 -14.89 -12.40 10.62
N VAL A 413 -14.34 -11.41 9.93
CA VAL A 413 -14.53 -9.98 10.22
C VAL A 413 -14.73 -9.21 8.93
N VAL A 414 -15.38 -8.05 9.04
CA VAL A 414 -15.27 -7.00 8.04
C VAL A 414 -14.03 -6.14 8.38
N PRO A 415 -12.93 -6.23 7.61
CA PRO A 415 -11.71 -5.49 7.87
C PRO A 415 -11.87 -3.98 7.60
N GLY A 416 -11.07 -3.17 8.29
CA GLY A 416 -10.98 -1.73 8.00
C GLY A 416 -12.21 -0.94 8.46
N ALA A 417 -12.73 -0.09 7.57
CA ALA A 417 -13.92 0.73 7.83
C ALA A 417 -15.23 -0.02 7.56
N GLY A 418 -15.15 -1.15 6.84
CA GLY A 418 -16.32 -1.89 6.37
C GLY A 418 -17.09 -1.20 5.26
N GLY A 419 -18.36 -1.55 5.12
CA GLY A 419 -19.24 -1.01 4.07
C GLY A 419 -19.16 -1.80 2.79
N TYR A 420 -19.44 -3.10 2.86
CA TYR A 420 -19.50 -4.03 1.71
C TYR A 420 -18.14 -4.36 1.06
N ASP A 421 -17.04 -3.94 1.69
CA ASP A 421 -15.69 -4.40 1.31
C ASP A 421 -15.52 -5.92 1.55
N ALA A 422 -14.42 -6.48 1.03
CA ALA A 422 -13.99 -7.86 1.26
C ALA A 422 -14.01 -8.26 2.75
N ILE A 423 -14.25 -9.54 3.04
CA ILE A 423 -14.19 -10.09 4.41
C ILE A 423 -12.88 -10.85 4.63
N ALA A 424 -12.39 -10.88 5.87
CA ALA A 424 -11.27 -11.71 6.29
C ALA A 424 -11.75 -12.83 7.19
N VAL A 425 -11.30 -14.06 6.94
CA VAL A 425 -11.76 -15.26 7.65
C VAL A 425 -10.57 -16.05 8.16
N LEU A 426 -10.57 -16.37 9.45
CA LEU A 426 -9.66 -17.33 10.05
C LEU A 426 -10.29 -18.72 9.98
N ILE A 427 -9.52 -19.67 9.48
CA ILE A 427 -9.91 -21.07 9.30
C ILE A 427 -8.85 -22.00 9.88
N ARG A 428 -9.23 -23.25 10.16
CA ARG A 428 -8.25 -24.32 10.31
C ARG A 428 -7.50 -24.50 8.98
N ASP A 429 -6.20 -24.73 9.07
CA ASP A 429 -5.33 -25.00 7.91
C ASP A 429 -5.63 -26.40 7.35
N ASP A 430 -6.76 -26.49 6.63
CA ASP A 430 -7.31 -27.70 6.06
C ASP A 430 -7.98 -27.38 4.70
N GLN A 431 -7.56 -28.11 3.66
CA GLN A 431 -8.07 -27.96 2.30
C GLN A 431 -9.57 -28.26 2.18
N GLU A 432 -10.13 -29.13 3.03
CA GLU A 432 -11.56 -29.41 3.03
C GLU A 432 -12.38 -28.19 3.47
N VAL A 433 -11.84 -27.33 4.34
CA VAL A 433 -12.51 -26.08 4.74
C VAL A 433 -12.57 -25.12 3.57
N LEU A 434 -11.49 -25.02 2.77
CA LEU A 434 -11.46 -24.20 1.55
C LEU A 434 -12.49 -24.67 0.51
N LYS A 435 -12.64 -25.99 0.32
CA LYS A 435 -13.65 -26.56 -0.58
C LYS A 435 -15.07 -26.20 -0.13
N LYS A 436 -15.38 -26.39 1.16
CA LYS A 436 -16.69 -26.04 1.73
C LYS A 436 -17.01 -24.54 1.55
N LEU A 437 -16.02 -23.66 1.78
CA LEU A 437 -16.19 -22.22 1.56
C LEU A 437 -16.41 -21.88 0.08
N THR A 438 -15.67 -22.52 -0.83
CA THR A 438 -15.83 -22.33 -2.28
C THR A 438 -17.23 -22.75 -2.75
N GLU A 439 -17.73 -23.88 -2.23
CA GLU A 439 -19.08 -24.36 -2.52
C GLU A 439 -20.16 -23.42 -1.97
N LEU A 440 -19.98 -22.90 -0.75
CA LEU A 440 -20.86 -21.89 -0.16
C LEU A 440 -20.96 -20.64 -1.04
N PHE A 441 -19.82 -20.13 -1.52
CA PHE A 441 -19.77 -18.90 -2.29
C PHE A 441 -20.30 -19.04 -3.72
N LYS A 442 -20.18 -20.23 -4.34
CA LYS A 442 -20.67 -20.48 -5.70
C LYS A 442 -22.15 -20.15 -5.89
N ASN A 443 -22.95 -20.37 -4.86
CA ASN A 443 -24.40 -20.14 -4.89
C ASN A 443 -24.84 -19.11 -3.83
N TRP A 444 -23.92 -18.24 -3.40
CA TRP A 444 -24.25 -17.26 -2.37
C TRP A 444 -25.20 -16.20 -2.93
N GLU A 445 -26.34 -16.06 -2.28
CA GLU A 445 -27.29 -14.98 -2.50
C GLU A 445 -27.82 -14.53 -1.14
N SER A 446 -27.69 -13.25 -0.84
CA SER A 446 -28.18 -12.69 0.42
C SER A 446 -29.70 -12.72 0.44
N LYS A 447 -30.29 -13.28 1.50
CA LYS A 447 -31.75 -13.41 1.66
C LYS A 447 -32.34 -12.28 2.48
N VAL A 448 -31.51 -11.40 3.02
CA VAL A 448 -31.93 -10.26 3.82
C VAL A 448 -31.90 -8.98 2.99
N GLU A 449 -32.89 -8.12 3.23
CA GLU A 449 -32.82 -6.74 2.75
C GLU A 449 -31.81 -5.96 3.59
N ASP A 450 -31.00 -5.15 2.92
CA ASP A 450 -29.95 -4.38 3.55
C ASP A 450 -30.49 -3.09 4.20
N ASP A 451 -30.02 -2.79 5.41
CA ASP A 451 -30.46 -1.62 6.17
C ASP A 451 -30.03 -0.27 5.55
N PHE A 452 -29.12 -0.29 4.56
CA PHE A 452 -28.58 0.89 3.90
C PHE A 452 -28.69 0.82 2.37
N GLY A 453 -29.50 -0.11 1.85
CA GLY A 453 -29.75 -0.28 0.41
C GLY A 453 -28.61 -0.94 -0.38
N GLY A 454 -27.60 -1.49 0.31
CA GLY A 454 -26.53 -2.25 -0.32
C GLY A 454 -26.97 -3.65 -0.75
N LYS A 455 -26.18 -4.27 -1.63
CA LYS A 455 -26.35 -5.68 -2.02
C LYS A 455 -24.98 -6.34 -2.08
N ILE A 456 -24.90 -7.57 -1.60
CA ILE A 456 -23.73 -8.43 -1.83
C ILE A 456 -23.93 -9.10 -3.18
N GLY A 457 -23.02 -8.80 -4.11
CA GLY A 457 -22.94 -9.49 -5.39
C GLY A 457 -22.23 -10.83 -5.25
N THR A 458 -21.37 -11.15 -6.23
CA THR A 458 -20.57 -12.37 -6.21
C THR A 458 -19.58 -12.34 -5.04
N VAL A 459 -19.50 -13.45 -4.31
CA VAL A 459 -18.46 -13.69 -3.29
C VAL A 459 -17.46 -14.69 -3.83
N ARG A 460 -16.17 -14.46 -3.63
CA ARG A 460 -15.12 -15.40 -4.03
C ARG A 460 -13.95 -15.40 -3.05
N LEU A 461 -13.34 -16.57 -2.87
CA LEU A 461 -12.04 -16.65 -2.20
C LEU A 461 -10.97 -15.99 -3.07
N LEU A 462 -10.13 -15.17 -2.45
CA LEU A 462 -8.90 -14.66 -3.04
C LEU A 462 -7.77 -15.67 -2.82
N GLY A 463 -6.79 -15.70 -3.73
CA GLY A 463 -5.60 -16.55 -3.63
C GLY A 463 -4.62 -16.10 -2.53
N VAL A 464 -4.86 -14.92 -1.97
CA VAL A 464 -4.04 -14.26 -0.94
C VAL A 464 -4.11 -14.97 0.40
N ARG A 465 -2.96 -15.08 1.03
CA ARG A 465 -2.81 -15.59 2.39
C ARG A 465 -2.18 -14.54 3.30
N HIS A 466 -2.15 -14.86 4.59
CA HIS A 466 -1.37 -14.09 5.54
C HIS A 466 0.13 -14.19 5.21
N GLY A 467 0.81 -13.05 5.30
CA GLY A 467 2.27 -12.95 5.37
C GLY A 467 2.71 -12.41 6.73
N SER A 468 4.03 -12.28 6.91
CA SER A 468 4.63 -11.61 8.06
C SER A 468 5.52 -10.44 7.69
N ASP A 469 6.09 -10.46 6.48
CA ASP A 469 7.19 -9.59 6.14
C ASP A 469 6.70 -8.29 5.52
N GLY A 470 7.19 -7.16 6.03
CA GLY A 470 7.03 -5.84 5.43
C GLY A 470 7.84 -5.68 4.15
N VAL A 471 8.47 -4.53 3.96
CA VAL A 471 9.24 -4.22 2.76
C VAL A 471 10.45 -5.17 2.60
N LYS A 472 10.74 -5.58 1.36
CA LYS A 472 11.78 -6.59 1.07
C LYS A 472 12.50 -6.29 -0.25
N ASN A 473 13.82 -6.49 -0.27
CA ASN A 473 14.60 -6.53 -1.52
C ASN A 473 14.28 -7.77 -2.34
N GLU A 474 14.15 -7.61 -3.64
CA GLU A 474 13.76 -8.66 -4.57
C GLU A 474 14.89 -9.00 -5.54
N VAL A 475 14.88 -10.25 -6.02
CA VAL A 475 15.85 -10.72 -7.02
C VAL A 475 15.33 -10.37 -8.41
N LEU A 476 16.18 -9.80 -9.27
CA LEU A 476 15.79 -9.27 -10.58
C LEU A 476 15.31 -10.35 -11.57
N ASP A 477 15.84 -11.57 -11.49
CA ASP A 477 15.57 -12.65 -12.44
C ASP A 477 14.07 -12.99 -12.55
N GLN A 478 13.30 -12.80 -11.47
CA GLN A 478 11.86 -13.08 -11.46
C GLN A 478 11.05 -12.10 -12.33
N TYR A 479 11.66 -10.99 -12.80
CA TYR A 479 11.01 -9.96 -13.60
C TYR A 479 11.47 -9.93 -15.06
N ALA A 480 12.31 -10.88 -15.51
CA ALA A 480 12.92 -10.86 -16.85
C ALA A 480 11.90 -10.78 -18.01
N GLY A 481 10.68 -11.33 -17.83
CA GLY A 481 9.60 -11.24 -18.82
C GLY A 481 8.77 -9.94 -18.79
N TRP A 482 9.08 -9.02 -17.86
CA TRP A 482 8.30 -7.81 -17.59
C TRP A 482 9.11 -6.50 -17.71
N LEU A 483 10.43 -6.59 -17.82
CA LEU A 483 11.37 -5.47 -17.96
C LEU A 483 11.73 -5.21 -19.42
#